data_AF-A0A526ZY73-F1
#
_entry.id   AF-A0A526ZY73-F1
#
_cell.length_a   1.000
_cell.length_b   1.000
_cell.length_c   1.000
_cell.angle_alpha   90.00
_cell.angle_beta   90.00
_cell.angle_gamma   90.00
#
_symmetry.space_group_name_H-M   'P 1'
#
loop_
_entity.id
_entity.type
_entity.pdbx_description
1 polymer ?
#
loop_
_entity_poly.entity_id
_entity_poly.type
_entity_poly.pdbx_seq_one_letter_code
_entity_poly.pdbx_strand_id
1 'polypeptide(L)'
;KVLIDEKRKVAETLDEYRGQWKYNMMDKNVLGLNAICPTFYQWDDHEVVNNWSDSKNLSADDRYSEKNIHVLAARAARAFHEMTTIRYEPSEPGRVYRK
;
A
#
# COMPACT_ATOMS: atom_id res chain seq x y z
N LYS A 1 -22.53 -4.36 -5.59
CA LYS A 1 -21.31 -3.98 -4.83
C LYS A 1 -20.13 -4.60 -5.55
N VAL A 2 -19.21 -3.80 -6.11
CA VAL A 2 -18.07 -4.34 -6.85
C VAL A 2 -16.94 -4.58 -5.84
N LEU A 3 -16.46 -5.82 -5.77
CA LEU A 3 -15.27 -6.23 -5.02
C LEU A 3 -14.31 -6.84 -6.03
N ILE A 4 -13.11 -6.29 -6.14
CA ILE A 4 -12.05 -6.83 -7.00
C ILE A 4 -11.36 -8.01 -6.30
N ASP A 5 -10.77 -8.92 -7.09
CA ASP A 5 -10.22 -10.16 -6.54
C ASP A 5 -9.06 -9.90 -5.58
N GLU A 6 -8.25 -8.87 -5.84
CA GLU A 6 -7.14 -8.39 -5.00
C GLU A 6 -7.58 -7.89 -3.61
N LYS A 7 -8.87 -7.61 -3.42
CA LYS A 7 -9.46 -7.15 -2.15
C LYS A 7 -10.18 -8.26 -1.37
N ARG A 8 -10.17 -9.51 -1.84
CA ARG A 8 -10.90 -10.62 -1.20
C ARG A 8 -10.21 -11.17 0.05
N LYS A 9 -8.91 -10.96 0.20
CA LYS A 9 -8.10 -11.37 1.36
C LYS A 9 -7.10 -10.28 1.74
N VAL A 10 -6.30 -10.54 2.76
CA VAL A 10 -5.16 -9.69 3.11
C VAL A 10 -4.16 -9.62 1.94
N ALA A 11 -3.58 -8.44 1.74
CA ALA A 11 -2.59 -8.24 0.68
C ALA A 11 -1.25 -8.87 1.09
N GLU A 12 -0.73 -9.70 0.20
CA GLU A 12 0.54 -10.41 0.37
C GLU A 12 1.41 -10.28 -0.88
N THR A 13 0.80 -10.26 -2.07
CA THR A 13 1.49 -10.07 -3.35
C THR A 13 1.52 -8.60 -3.77
N LEU A 14 2.44 -8.24 -4.67
CA LEU A 14 2.51 -6.87 -5.19
C LEU A 14 1.22 -6.43 -5.90
N ASP A 15 0.58 -7.33 -6.65
CA ASP A 15 -0.68 -7.01 -7.33
C ASP A 15 -1.82 -6.83 -6.34
N GLU A 16 -1.85 -7.60 -5.25
CA GLU A 16 -2.80 -7.38 -4.16
C GLU A 16 -2.60 -6.02 -3.48
N TYR A 17 -1.35 -5.61 -3.27
CA TYR A 17 -1.02 -4.27 -2.76
C TYR A 17 -1.43 -3.16 -3.73
N ARG A 18 -1.16 -3.29 -5.03
CA ARG A 18 -1.67 -2.36 -6.06
C ARG A 18 -3.19 -2.31 -6.08
N GLY A 19 -3.84 -3.46 -5.91
CA GLY A 19 -5.28 -3.60 -5.79
C GLY A 19 -5.85 -2.81 -4.61
N GLN A 20 -5.11 -2.69 -3.50
CA GLN A 20 -5.53 -1.86 -2.37
C GLN A 20 -5.78 -0.40 -2.78
N TRP A 21 -4.88 0.16 -3.61
CA TRP A 21 -4.95 1.52 -4.15
C TRP A 21 -6.02 1.66 -5.24
N LYS A 22 -6.03 0.74 -6.21
CA LYS A 22 -6.97 0.77 -7.34
C LYS A 22 -8.41 0.73 -6.86
N TYR A 23 -8.69 -0.05 -5.82
CA TYR A 23 -10.05 -0.16 -5.26
C TYR A 23 -10.60 1.18 -4.80
N ASN A 24 -9.78 2.03 -4.16
CA ASN A 24 -10.20 3.36 -3.73
C ASN A 24 -10.49 4.27 -4.93
N MET A 25 -9.70 4.15 -6.01
CA MET A 25 -9.87 4.93 -7.24
C MET A 25 -11.07 4.49 -8.11
N MET A 26 -11.77 3.42 -7.73
CA MET A 26 -13.05 3.06 -8.34
C MET A 26 -14.21 3.91 -7.79
N ASP A 27 -14.03 4.60 -6.66
CA ASP A 27 -15.02 5.55 -6.16
C ASP A 27 -14.94 6.87 -6.95
N LYS A 28 -16.08 7.29 -7.50
CA LYS A 28 -16.18 8.49 -8.34
C LYS A 28 -15.78 9.78 -7.61
N ASN A 29 -15.99 9.86 -6.30
CA ASN A 29 -15.68 11.05 -5.52
C ASN A 29 -14.18 11.10 -5.21
N VAL A 30 -13.58 9.96 -4.86
CA VAL A 30 -12.13 9.84 -4.68
C VAL A 30 -11.41 10.20 -5.99
N LEU A 31 -11.86 9.65 -7.12
CA LEU A 31 -11.28 9.95 -8.43
C LEU A 31 -11.45 11.44 -8.79
N GLY A 32 -12.63 12.02 -8.55
CA GLY A 32 -12.91 13.43 -8.80
C GLY A 32 -12.02 14.37 -7.97
N LEU A 33 -11.81 14.07 -6.68
CA LEU A 33 -10.93 14.85 -5.81
C LEU A 33 -9.47 14.80 -6.31
N ASN A 34 -8.97 13.60 -6.64
CA ASN A 34 -7.59 13.43 -7.11
C ASN A 34 -7.32 14.16 -8.44
N ALA A 35 -8.35 14.37 -9.27
CA ALA A 35 -8.20 15.10 -10.53
C ALA A 35 -8.03 16.62 -10.37
N ILE A 36 -8.50 17.21 -9.25
CA ILE A 36 -8.50 18.66 -9.05
C ILE A 36 -7.59 19.13 -7.91
N CYS A 37 -7.21 18.24 -7.00
CA CYS A 37 -6.47 18.59 -5.79
C CYS A 37 -5.13 17.82 -5.74
N PRO A 38 -3.98 18.51 -5.86
CA PRO A 38 -2.68 17.91 -5.62
C PRO A 38 -2.61 17.34 -4.21
N THR A 39 -2.19 16.09 -4.09
CA THR A 39 -2.12 15.37 -2.81
C THR A 39 -0.66 15.12 -2.41
N PHE A 40 -0.31 15.52 -1.20
CA PHE A 40 0.94 15.10 -0.57
C PHE A 40 0.71 13.79 0.18
N TYR A 41 1.31 12.71 -0.33
CA TYR A 41 1.20 11.40 0.30
C TYR A 41 2.21 11.24 1.43
N GLN A 42 1.72 10.81 2.58
CA GLN A 42 2.53 10.35 3.70
C GLN A 42 2.24 8.87 3.92
N TRP A 43 3.28 8.14 4.28
CA TRP A 43 3.21 6.73 4.60
C TRP A 43 2.83 6.52 6.06
N ASP A 44 1.91 5.59 6.32
CA ASP A 44 1.62 5.06 7.64
C ASP A 44 1.65 3.51 7.64
N ASP A 45 1.34 2.91 8.78
CA ASP A 45 1.37 1.48 9.00
C ASP A 45 0.41 0.69 8.09
N HIS A 46 -0.79 1.23 7.86
CA HIS A 46 -1.87 0.63 7.08
C HIS A 46 -1.57 0.47 5.59
N GLU A 47 -0.55 1.16 5.05
CA GLU A 47 -0.03 0.87 3.72
C GLU A 47 0.62 -0.53 3.63
N VAL A 48 1.07 -1.09 4.77
CA VAL A 48 1.64 -2.44 4.86
C VAL A 48 0.61 -3.43 5.43
N VAL A 49 0.28 -3.27 6.71
CA VAL A 49 -0.66 -4.07 7.51
C VAL A 49 -1.10 -3.27 8.73
N ASN A 50 -2.26 -3.58 9.30
CA ASN A 50 -2.74 -2.94 10.53
C ASN A 50 -1.72 -3.06 11.68
N ASN A 51 -1.39 -1.94 12.35
CA ASN A 51 -0.39 -1.85 13.40
C ASN A 51 0.98 -2.42 12.96
N TRP A 52 1.43 -2.05 11.76
CA TRP A 52 2.75 -2.45 11.25
C TRP A 52 3.89 -1.92 12.14
N SER A 53 4.89 -2.76 12.32
CA SER A 53 6.19 -2.43 12.92
C SER A 53 7.23 -3.41 12.39
N ASP A 54 8.51 -3.05 12.48
CA ASP A 54 9.61 -3.93 12.05
C ASP A 54 9.64 -5.26 12.81
N SER A 55 9.15 -5.27 14.06
CA SER A 55 9.06 -6.45 14.91
C SER A 55 7.70 -7.17 14.86
N LYS A 56 6.79 -6.80 13.94
CA LYS A 56 5.46 -7.41 13.85
C LYS A 56 5.60 -8.92 13.58
N ASN A 57 4.93 -9.73 14.40
CA ASN A 57 4.85 -11.17 14.21
C ASN A 57 3.47 -11.57 13.67
N LEU A 58 3.46 -12.23 12.50
CA LEU A 58 2.24 -12.73 11.85
C LEU A 58 2.06 -14.26 12.01
N SER A 59 2.91 -14.94 12.78
CA SER A 59 2.92 -16.41 12.87
C SER A 59 1.58 -17.00 13.33
N ALA A 60 0.85 -16.30 14.21
CA ALA A 60 -0.44 -16.72 14.74
C ALA A 60 -1.66 -16.24 13.93
N ASP A 61 -1.46 -15.40 12.91
CA ASP A 61 -2.56 -14.86 12.10
C ASP A 61 -2.79 -15.73 10.86
N ASP A 62 -3.78 -16.62 10.91
CA ASP A 62 -4.09 -17.61 9.87
C ASP A 62 -4.50 -17.01 8.52
N ARG A 63 -4.85 -15.72 8.49
CA ARG A 63 -5.20 -15.00 7.26
C ARG A 63 -3.99 -14.81 6.34
N TYR A 64 -2.78 -14.82 6.90
CA TYR A 64 -1.52 -14.63 6.17
C TYR A 64 -0.82 -15.96 5.90
N SER A 65 -0.49 -16.20 4.64
CA SER A 65 0.41 -17.26 4.20
C SER A 65 1.88 -16.80 4.21
N GLU A 66 2.14 -15.56 3.82
CA GLU A 66 3.43 -14.87 3.93
C GLU A 66 3.58 -14.28 5.34
N LYS A 67 4.60 -14.75 6.06
CA LYS A 67 4.83 -14.36 7.46
C LYS A 67 5.96 -13.35 7.63
N ASN A 68 6.78 -13.14 6.59
CA ASN A 68 7.89 -12.21 6.65
C ASN A 68 7.39 -10.77 6.47
N ILE A 69 7.41 -10.01 7.57
CA ILE A 69 6.94 -8.63 7.57
C ILE A 69 7.74 -7.72 6.64
N HIS A 70 9.04 -7.96 6.45
CA HIS A 70 9.88 -7.14 5.59
C HIS A 70 9.57 -7.39 4.10
N VAL A 71 9.17 -8.62 3.74
CA VAL A 71 8.70 -8.94 2.38
C VAL A 71 7.40 -8.19 2.08
N LEU A 72 6.45 -8.21 3.02
CA LEU A 72 5.20 -7.46 2.91
C LEU A 72 5.46 -5.95 2.81
N ALA A 73 6.32 -5.41 3.67
CA ALA A 73 6.70 -4.01 3.67
C ALA A 73 7.37 -3.58 2.34
N ALA A 74 8.25 -4.41 1.78
CA ALA A 74 8.90 -4.12 0.50
C ALA A 74 7.90 -4.10 -0.68
N ARG A 75 6.93 -5.03 -0.70
CA ARG A 75 5.87 -5.06 -1.72
C ARG A 75 4.92 -3.88 -1.59
N ALA A 76 4.49 -3.57 -0.37
CA ALA A 76 3.74 -2.36 -0.06
C ALA A 76 4.50 -1.10 -0.50
N ALA A 77 5.82 -1.06 -0.27
CA ALA A 77 6.66 0.10 -0.60
C ALA A 77 6.68 0.37 -2.08
N ARG A 78 6.90 -0.69 -2.86
CA ARG A 78 6.82 -0.59 -4.30
C ARG A 78 5.43 -0.14 -4.77
N ALA A 79 4.36 -0.71 -4.24
CA ALA A 79 3.01 -0.30 -4.62
C ALA A 79 2.71 1.17 -4.29
N PHE A 80 3.13 1.67 -3.13
CA PHE A 80 2.97 3.07 -2.76
C PHE A 80 3.65 4.02 -3.76
N HIS A 81 4.90 3.72 -4.15
CA HIS A 81 5.62 4.52 -5.15
C HIS A 81 5.00 4.43 -6.55
N GLU A 82 4.45 3.28 -6.94
CA GLU A 82 3.80 3.10 -8.25
C GLU A 82 2.40 3.72 -8.32
N MET A 83 1.70 3.79 -7.19
CA MET A 83 0.28 4.18 -7.13
C MET A 83 0.04 5.60 -6.61
N THR A 84 1.08 6.30 -6.16
CA THR A 84 1.01 7.70 -5.70
C THR A 84 1.86 8.60 -6.60
N THR A 85 1.62 9.91 -6.54
CA THR A 85 2.39 10.92 -7.29
C THR A 85 3.64 11.39 -6.54
N ILE A 86 4.21 10.55 -5.67
CA ILE A 86 5.44 10.89 -4.96
C ILE A 86 6.60 11.00 -5.97
N ARG A 87 7.43 12.03 -5.80
CA ARG A 87 8.58 12.23 -6.68
C ARG A 87 9.58 11.09 -6.50
N TYR A 88 9.97 10.46 -7.60
CA TYR A 88 11.11 9.55 -7.62
C TYR A 88 12.42 10.34 -7.61
N GLU A 89 13.29 10.04 -6.65
CA GLU A 89 14.65 10.58 -6.56
C GLU A 89 15.65 9.46 -6.86
N PRO A 90 16.31 9.45 -8.04
CA PRO A 90 17.20 8.36 -8.44
C PRO A 90 18.37 8.13 -7.49
N SER A 91 18.83 9.17 -6.79
CA SER A 91 19.91 9.05 -5.80
C SER A 91 19.46 8.38 -4.49
N GLU A 92 18.15 8.36 -4.21
CA GLU A 92 17.55 7.72 -3.04
C GLU A 92 16.30 6.89 -3.42
N PRO A 93 16.47 5.78 -4.19
CA PRO A 93 15.33 4.99 -4.66
C PRO A 93 14.47 4.47 -3.52
N GLY A 94 13.16 4.70 -3.60
CA GLY A 94 12.20 4.23 -2.59
C GLY A 94 12.13 5.10 -1.33
N ARG A 95 12.88 6.21 -1.25
CA ARG A 95 12.84 7.13 -0.12
C ARG A 95 11.43 7.71 0.07
N VAL A 96 10.91 7.58 1.28
CA VAL A 96 9.76 8.34 1.76
C VAL A 96 10.28 9.29 2.83
N TYR A 97 10.20 10.59 2.57
CA TYR A 97 10.67 11.60 3.53
C TYR A 97 9.81 11.57 4.78
N ARG A 98 10.45 11.29 5.91
CA ARG A 98 9.93 11.45 7.26
C ARG A 98 10.89 12.41 7.98
N LYS A 99 10.35 13.27 8.86
CA LYS A 99 11.16 14.24 9.61
C LYS A 99 12.34 13.57 10.30
#